data_AF-A0AAV4B8W0-F1
#
_entry.id   AF-A0AAV4B8W0-F1
#
_cell.length_a   1.000
_cell.length_b   1.000
_cell.length_c   1.000
_cell.angle_alpha   90.00
_cell.angle_beta   90.00
_cell.angle_gamma   90.00
#
_symmetry.space_group_name_H-M   'P 1'
#
loop_
_entity.id
_entity.type
_entity.pdbx_description
1 polymer ?
#
loop_
_entity_poly.entity_id
_entity_poly.type
_entity_poly.pdbx_seq_one_letter_code
_entity_poly.pdbx_strand_id
1 'polypeptide(L)'
;MDEHYVAANKFGPDYYMARFTMDCSTTKDGYFDVLVFDRDGPETYVEIGICVDPPYRTKRLAHVARCGHVNVFYHNRFRCMNYPLN
;
A
#
# COMPACT_ATOMS: atom_id res chain seq x y z
N MET A 1 6.65 15.61 -23.41
CA MET A 1 6.06 15.48 -22.08
C MET A 1 5.99 13.99 -21.81
N ASP A 2 6.68 13.52 -20.78
CA ASP A 2 6.79 12.09 -20.50
C ASP A 2 5.41 11.59 -20.03
N GLU A 3 4.84 10.60 -20.74
CA GLU A 3 3.48 10.10 -20.52
C GLU A 3 3.30 9.42 -19.14
N HIS A 4 4.39 9.32 -18.37
CA HIS A 4 4.45 8.74 -17.03
C HIS A 4 4.61 9.77 -15.91
N TYR A 5 4.64 11.07 -16.21
CA TYR A 5 4.71 12.10 -15.19
C TYR A 5 3.35 12.33 -14.53
N VAL A 6 3.13 11.68 -13.39
CA VAL A 6 2.05 12.04 -12.46
C VAL A 6 2.65 13.01 -11.44
N ALA A 7 2.19 14.27 -11.39
CA ALA A 7 2.72 15.28 -10.46
C ALA A 7 2.67 14.88 -8.97
N ALA A 8 1.83 13.90 -8.62
CA ALA A 8 1.73 13.31 -7.29
C ALA A 8 2.67 12.11 -7.06
N ASN A 9 3.27 11.52 -8.10
CA ASN A 9 4.24 10.45 -7.98
C ASN A 9 5.63 11.03 -7.70
N LYS A 10 5.92 11.24 -6.41
CA LYS A 10 7.22 11.70 -5.92
C LYS A 10 8.25 10.58 -5.72
N PHE A 11 7.86 9.32 -5.97
CA PHE A 11 8.69 8.16 -5.66
C PHE A 11 9.55 7.70 -6.85
N GLY A 12 9.27 8.21 -8.05
CA GLY A 12 10.10 8.02 -9.25
C GLY A 12 9.40 7.22 -10.35
N PRO A 13 10.10 6.94 -11.46
CA PRO A 13 9.63 6.03 -12.49
C PRO A 13 9.30 4.64 -11.88
N ASP A 14 8.38 3.92 -12.53
CA ASP A 14 7.91 2.57 -12.14
C ASP A 14 7.08 2.46 -10.85
N TYR A 15 6.66 3.58 -10.25
CA TYR A 15 5.64 3.58 -9.19
C TYR A 15 4.23 3.74 -9.76
N TYR A 16 3.34 2.83 -9.36
CA TYR A 16 1.90 2.99 -9.57
C TYR A 16 1.28 3.72 -8.37
N MET A 17 0.50 4.76 -8.63
CA MET A 17 -0.26 5.47 -7.60
C MET A 17 -1.74 5.09 -7.70
N ALA A 18 -2.29 4.56 -6.62
CA ALA A 18 -3.71 4.30 -6.48
C ALA A 18 -4.30 5.18 -5.36
N ARG A 19 -5.47 5.78 -5.63
CA ARG A 19 -6.26 6.48 -4.62
C ARG A 19 -7.52 5.68 -4.35
N PHE A 20 -7.68 5.23 -3.11
CA PHE A 20 -8.89 4.53 -2.66
C PHE A 20 -9.81 5.51 -1.93
N THR A 21 -11.08 5.56 -2.34
CA THR A 21 -12.14 6.21 -1.56
C THR A 21 -12.87 5.11 -0.80
N MET A 22 -12.74 5.09 0.52
CA MET A 22 -13.25 4.02 1.38
C MET A 22 -13.78 4.60 2.71
N ASP A 23 -14.78 3.96 3.29
CA ASP A 23 -15.28 4.29 4.61
C ASP A 23 -14.38 3.69 5.71
N CYS A 24 -13.45 4.51 6.20
CA CYS A 24 -12.50 4.15 7.24
C CYS A 24 -13.16 3.80 8.59
N SER A 25 -14.40 4.23 8.85
CA SER A 25 -15.10 3.90 10.11
C SER A 25 -15.43 2.42 10.23
N THR A 26 -15.48 1.71 9.09
CA THR A 26 -15.73 0.26 9.03
C THR A 26 -14.47 -0.59 9.14
N THR A 27 -13.30 0.06 9.18
CA THR A 27 -12.00 -0.62 9.32
C THR A 27 -11.60 -0.72 10.79
N LYS A 28 -10.67 -1.64 11.10
CA LYS A 28 -10.13 -1.76 12.46
C LYS A 28 -9.01 -0.73 12.65
N ASP A 29 -9.26 0.32 13.42
CA ASP A 29 -8.31 1.43 13.70
C ASP A 29 -7.75 2.14 12.44
N GLY A 30 -8.51 2.13 11.35
CA GLY A 30 -8.10 2.71 10.06
C GLY A 30 -7.34 1.75 9.15
N TYR A 31 -7.05 0.51 9.58
CA TYR A 31 -6.22 -0.44 8.85
C TYR A 31 -7.01 -1.33 7.90
N PHE A 32 -6.45 -1.58 6.72
CA PHE A 32 -7.02 -2.43 5.69
C PHE A 32 -5.95 -3.14 4.86
N ASP A 33 -6.31 -4.27 4.26
CA ASP A 33 -5.41 -5.10 3.47
C ASP A 33 -5.46 -4.70 1.98
N VAL A 34 -4.30 -4.67 1.34
CA VAL A 34 -4.14 -4.40 -0.10
C VAL A 34 -3.40 -5.57 -0.74
N LEU A 35 -4.06 -6.24 -1.67
CA LEU A 35 -3.46 -7.30 -2.47
C LEU A 35 -3.16 -6.75 -3.87
N VAL A 36 -1.90 -6.86 -4.28
CA VAL A 36 -1.47 -6.45 -5.63
C VAL A 36 -1.48 -7.67 -6.53
N PHE A 37 -2.06 -7.52 -7.71
CA PHE A 37 -2.01 -8.51 -8.78
C PHE A 37 -1.20 -7.95 -9.94
N ASP A 38 -0.25 -8.75 -10.41
CA ASP A 38 0.42 -8.54 -11.68
C ASP A 38 -0.14 -9.49 -12.75
N ARG A 39 0.50 -9.54 -13.92
CA ARG A 39 0.08 -10.42 -15.02
C ARG A 39 0.13 -11.90 -14.65
N ASP A 40 1.03 -12.28 -13.75
CA ASP A 40 1.37 -13.66 -13.43
C ASP A 40 0.68 -14.12 -12.11
N GLY A 41 0.06 -13.21 -11.37
CA GLY A 41 -0.82 -13.54 -10.24
C GLY A 41 -0.76 -12.52 -9.10
N PRO A 42 -1.21 -12.88 -7.88
CA PRO A 42 -1.00 -12.04 -6.71
C PRO A 42 0.47 -12.00 -6.32
N GLU A 43 0.94 -10.87 -5.82
CA GLU A 43 2.29 -10.72 -5.24
C GLU A 43 2.52 -11.77 -4.14
N THR A 44 3.65 -12.48 -4.22
CA THR A 44 3.93 -13.63 -3.33
C THR A 44 4.92 -13.33 -2.20
N TYR A 45 5.61 -12.17 -2.25
CA TYR A 45 6.58 -11.76 -1.24
C TYR A 45 6.10 -10.52 -0.49
N VAL A 46 5.14 -10.72 0.41
CA VAL A 46 4.60 -9.65 1.27
C VAL A 46 4.82 -10.00 2.74
N GLU A 47 5.69 -9.25 3.43
CA GLU A 47 5.85 -9.38 4.89
C GLU A 47 4.93 -8.42 5.64
N ILE A 48 4.09 -9.02 6.48
CA ILE A 48 3.20 -8.31 7.39
C ILE A 48 4.04 -7.81 8.58
N GLY A 49 3.89 -6.53 8.95
CA GLY A 49 4.45 -5.99 10.20
C GLY A 49 5.73 -5.15 10.07
N ILE A 50 6.32 -5.03 8.87
CA ILE A 50 7.48 -4.13 8.68
C ILE A 50 7.05 -2.66 8.55
N CYS A 51 5.89 -2.42 7.95
CA CYS A 51 5.45 -1.07 7.55
C CYS A 51 4.60 -0.37 8.61
N VAL A 52 3.79 -1.19 9.27
CA VAL A 52 2.72 -0.81 10.18
C VAL A 52 2.47 -1.99 11.12
N ASP A 53 2.02 -1.70 12.34
CA ASP A 53 1.66 -2.70 13.34
C ASP A 53 0.13 -2.72 13.51
N PRO A 54 -0.61 -3.39 12.60
CA PRO A 54 -2.05 -3.48 12.71
C PRO A 54 -2.46 -4.34 13.90
N PRO A 55 -3.62 -4.06 14.53
CA PRO A 55 -4.14 -4.85 15.65
C PRO A 55 -4.73 -6.21 15.21
N TYR A 56 -4.32 -6.72 14.04
CA TYR A 56 -4.80 -7.97 13.48
C TYR A 56 -3.72 -8.59 12.59
N ARG A 57 -3.80 -9.92 12.40
CA ARG A 57 -2.98 -10.61 11.40
C ARG A 57 -3.76 -10.67 10.09
N THR A 58 -3.12 -10.30 8.99
CA THR A 58 -3.74 -10.49 7.66
C THR A 58 -3.85 -12.00 7.39
N LYS A 59 -4.89 -12.42 6.66
CA LYS A 59 -5.12 -13.83 6.35
C LYS A 59 -4.38 -14.30 5.09
N ARG A 60 -3.69 -13.39 4.38
CA ARG A 60 -3.07 -13.60 3.06
C ARG A 60 -1.82 -12.73 2.92
N LEU A 61 -0.96 -13.05 1.95
CA LEU A 61 0.18 -12.23 1.52
C LEU A 61 -0.35 -10.90 0.96
N ALA A 62 -0.64 -9.95 1.84
CA ALA A 62 -1.26 -8.67 1.52
C ALA A 62 -0.55 -7.56 2.30
N HIS A 63 -0.39 -6.42 1.65
CA HIS A 63 0.12 -5.23 2.28
C HIS A 63 -0.93 -4.69 3.26
N VAL A 64 -0.49 -4.04 4.32
CA VAL A 64 -1.40 -3.37 5.25
C VAL A 64 -1.25 -1.88 5.06
N ALA A 65 -2.35 -1.23 4.72
CA ALA A 65 -2.46 0.21 4.57
C ALA A 65 -3.27 0.80 5.73
N ARG A 66 -3.08 2.10 5.99
CA ARG A 66 -3.83 2.85 6.99
C ARG A 66 -4.49 4.09 6.39
N CYS A 67 -5.74 4.31 6.75
CA CYS A 67 -6.45 5.54 6.47
C CYS A 67 -5.74 6.77 7.02
N GLY A 68 -5.86 7.90 6.33
CA GLY A 68 -5.20 9.16 6.73
C GLY A 68 -3.68 9.12 6.60
N HIS A 69 -3.12 8.14 5.88
CA HIS A 69 -1.69 8.02 5.65
C HIS A 69 -1.40 7.81 4.15
N VAL A 70 -0.23 8.26 3.72
CA VAL A 70 0.41 7.82 2.47
C VAL A 70 1.04 6.46 2.75
N ASN A 71 0.59 5.45 2.00
CA ASN A 71 1.07 4.09 2.10
C ASN A 71 1.91 3.77 0.85
N VAL A 72 3.18 3.44 1.04
CA VAL A 72 4.12 3.14 -0.04
C VAL A 72 4.58 1.70 0.11
N PHE A 73 4.33 0.90 -0.91
CA PHE A 73 4.72 -0.51 -0.97
C PHE A 73 5.71 -0.71 -2.10
N TYR A 74 6.74 -1.52 -1.87
CA TYR A 74 7.72 -1.87 -2.88
C TYR A 74 7.45 -3.29 -3.35
N HIS A 75 7.02 -3.43 -4.60
CA HIS A 75 6.65 -4.73 -5.17
C HIS A 75 7.80 -5.75 -5.08
N ASN A 76 7.50 -6.96 -4.61
CA ASN A 76 8.42 -8.07 -4.34
C ASN A 76 9.62 -7.68 -3.46
N ARG A 77 9.43 -6.73 -2.53
CA ARG A 77 10.44 -6.33 -1.55
C ARG A 77 9.83 -6.23 -0.16
N PHE A 78 10.62 -6.61 0.84
CA PHE A 78 10.31 -6.40 2.26
C PHE A 78 10.61 -4.95 2.69
N ARG A 79 10.05 -3.98 1.95
CA ARG A 79 10.25 -2.55 2.20
C ARG A 79 8.96 -1.79 1.92
N CYS A 80 8.72 -0.79 2.72
CA CYS A 80 7.52 0.04 2.66
C CYS A 80 7.69 1.28 3.52
N MET A 81 6.79 2.25 3.33
CA MET A 81 6.78 3.48 4.10
C MET A 81 5.33 3.88 4.38
N ASN A 82 5.07 4.39 5.58
CA ASN A 82 3.76 4.88 6.01
C ASN A 82 3.94 6.25 6.68
N TYR A 83 3.28 7.27 6.14
CA TYR A 83 3.40 8.65 6.64
C TYR A 83 2.01 9.29 6.79
N PRO A 84 1.73 10.04 7.86
CA PRO A 84 0.48 10.77 7.98
C PRO A 84 0.24 11.70 6.78
N LEU A 85 -1.00 11.75 6.30
CA LEU A 85 -1.46 12.80 5.41
C LEU A 85 -1.70 14.04 6.29
N ASN A 86 -0.76 14.97 6.24
CA ASN A 86 -0.86 16.27 6.90
C ASN A 86 -2.09 17.06 6.42
#